data_AF-A0A519YK94-F1
#
_entry.id   AF-A0A519YK94-F1
#
_cell.length_a   1.000
_cell.length_b   1.000
_cell.length_c   1.000
_cell.angle_alpha   90.00
_cell.angle_beta   90.00
_cell.angle_gamma   90.00
#
_symmetry.space_group_name_H-M   'P 1'
#
loop_
_entity.id
_entity.type
_entity.pdbx_description
1 polymer ?
#
loop_
_entity_poly.entity_id
_entity_poly.type
_entity_poly.pdbx_seq_one_letter_code
_entity_poly.pdbx_strand_id
1 'polypeptide(L)' 'MIELVPPQYGAAFYALSLVVSGSLFFWFRRLFRRRLVNEAAVLAATVLASVLAMPFAVLAMALLFHLLARS' A
#
# COMPACT_ATOMS: atom_id res chain seq x y z
N MET A 1 -13.69 -11.47 -31.20
CA MET A 1 -12.49 -12.07 -30.59
C MET A 1 -12.38 -11.53 -29.18
N ILE A 2 -12.55 -12.38 -28.16
CA ILE A 2 -12.32 -12.00 -26.76
C ILE A 2 -10.85 -12.31 -26.50
N GLU A 3 -10.02 -11.29 -26.41
CA GLU A 3 -8.62 -11.46 -26.02
C GLU A 3 -8.57 -11.80 -24.53
N LEU A 4 -8.31 -13.08 -24.24
CA LEU A 4 -8.00 -13.55 -22.90
C LEU A 4 -6.64 -12.97 -22.50
N VAL A 5 -6.65 -11.86 -21.76
CA VAL A 5 -5.47 -11.32 -21.09
C VAL A 5 -4.86 -12.44 -20.24
N PRO A 6 -3.59 -12.81 -20.44
CA PRO A 6 -3.02 -13.98 -19.80
C PRO A 6 -2.90 -13.76 -18.27
N PRO A 7 -3.41 -14.68 -17.43
CA PRO A 7 -3.58 -14.49 -15.98
C PRO A 7 -2.26 -14.34 -15.18
N GLN A 8 -1.14 -14.59 -15.84
CA GLN A 8 0.21 -14.55 -15.30
C GLN A 8 0.63 -13.18 -14.75
N TYR A 9 0.11 -12.07 -15.29
CA TYR A 9 0.41 -10.73 -14.78
C TYR A 9 -0.44 -10.34 -13.55
N GLY A 10 -1.64 -10.89 -13.41
CA GLY A 10 -2.55 -10.56 -12.31
C GLY A 10 -2.05 -11.07 -10.96
N ALA A 11 -1.67 -12.35 -10.88
CA ALA A 11 -1.23 -12.95 -9.61
C ALA A 11 0.04 -12.32 -9.04
N ALA A 12 1.03 -12.03 -9.91
CA ALA A 12 2.27 -11.35 -9.52
C ALA A 12 1.99 -9.92 -9.03
N PHE A 13 1.11 -9.19 -9.71
CA PHE A 13 0.71 -7.84 -9.30
C PHE A 13 0.00 -7.82 -7.94
N TYR A 14 -0.93 -8.75 -7.70
CA TYR A 14 -1.61 -8.86 -6.41
C TYR A 14 -0.65 -9.28 -5.29
N ALA A 15 0.24 -10.24 -5.55
CA ALA A 15 1.26 -10.65 -4.58
C ALA A 15 2.20 -9.48 -4.22
N LEU A 16 2.67 -8.72 -5.21
CA LEU A 16 3.51 -7.55 -4.99
C LEU A 16 2.76 -6.46 -4.20
N SER A 17 1.50 -6.20 -4.56
CA SER A 17 0.65 -5.23 -3.85
C SER A 17 0.41 -5.61 -2.39
N LEU A 18 0.25 -6.90 -2.11
CA LEU A 18 0.05 -7.43 -0.76
C LEU A 18 1.35 -7.36 0.06
N VAL A 19 2.49 -7.66 -0.57
CA VAL A 19 3.82 -7.50 0.04
C VAL A 19 4.10 -6.02 0.33
N VAL A 20 3.88 -5.11 -0.61
CA VAL A 20 4.11 -3.67 -0.42
C VAL A 20 3.19 -3.11 0.66
N SER A 21 1.90 -3.41 0.62
CA SER A 21 0.93 -2.94 1.63
C SER A 21 1.23 -3.52 3.02
N GLY A 22 1.54 -4.82 3.10
CA GLY A 22 1.90 -5.48 4.34
C GLY A 22 3.21 -4.95 4.93
N SER A 23 4.21 -4.71 4.09
CA SER A 23 5.50 -4.12 4.47
C SER A 23 5.31 -2.71 5.02
N LEU A 24 4.54 -1.88 4.32
CA LEU A 24 4.25 -0.52 4.73
C LEU A 24 3.52 -0.51 6.07
N PHE A 25 2.51 -1.36 6.23
CA PHE A 25 1.78 -1.52 7.50
C PHE A 25 2.70 -1.97 8.64
N PHE A 26 3.57 -2.95 8.42
CA PHE A 26 4.52 -3.42 9.43
C PHE A 26 5.56 -2.35 9.79
N TRP A 27 6.03 -1.59 8.80
CA TRP A 27 7.00 -0.52 9.01
C TRP A 27 6.40 0.62 9.82
N PHE A 28 5.17 1.02 9.50
CA PHE A 28 4.38 1.95 10.29
C PHE A 28 4.17 1.42 11.72
N ARG A 29 3.67 0.19 11.87
CA ARG A 29 3.46 -0.41 13.20
C ARG A 29 4.75 -0.51 14.02
N ARG A 30 5.89 -0.77 13.38
CA ARG A 30 7.20 -0.81 14.05
C ARG A 30 7.68 0.58 14.47
N LEU A 31 7.46 1.60 13.64
CA LEU A 31 7.81 2.99 13.94
C LEU A 31 7.00 3.53 15.12
N PHE A 32 5.69 3.25 15.16
CA PHE A 32 4.80 3.73 16.22
C PHE A 32 4.91 2.92 17.53
N ARG A 33 5.17 1.60 17.47
CA ARG A 33 5.41 0.80 18.68
C ARG A 33 6.63 1.23 19.50
N ARG A 34 7.64 1.82 18.86
CA ARG A 34 8.83 2.30 19.59
C ARG A 34 8.62 3.62 20.31
N ARG A 35 7.60 4.40 19.96
CA ARG A 35 7.40 5.75 20.51
C ARG A 35 6.18 5.91 21.42
N LEU A 36 5.22 5.00 21.37
CA LEU A 36 3.96 5.16 22.10
C LEU A 36 3.68 3.89 22.92
N VAL A 37 3.92 3.99 24.23
CA VAL A 37 3.65 2.95 25.24
C VAL A 37 2.14 2.70 25.40
N ASN A 38 1.30 3.62 24.94
CA ASN A 38 -0.15 3.57 25.12
C ASN A 38 -0.85 3.15 23.81
N GLU A 39 -1.54 2.00 23.82
CA GLU A 39 -2.16 1.38 22.64
C GLU A 39 -3.16 2.31 21.94
N ALA A 40 -3.92 3.11 22.70
CA ALA A 40 -4.84 4.10 22.15
C ALA A 40 -4.13 5.19 21.33
N ALA A 41 -2.93 5.61 21.76
CA ALA A 41 -2.14 6.59 21.04
C ALA A 41 -1.53 6.00 19.76
N VAL A 42 -1.14 4.72 19.79
CA VAL A 42 -0.69 4.00 18.59
C VAL A 42 -1.80 3.92 17.55
N LEU A 43 -3.02 3.57 17.98
CA LEU A 43 -4.19 3.50 17.09
C LEU A 43 -4.52 4.87 16.49
N ALA A 44 -4.61 5.91 17.31
CA ALA A 44 -4.88 7.27 16.84
C ALA A 44 -3.80 7.75 15.86
N ALA A 45 -2.52 7.52 16.19
CA ALA A 45 -1.41 7.89 15.32
C ALA A 45 -1.39 7.09 14.00
N THR A 46 -1.80 5.82 14.04
CA THR A 46 -1.91 4.98 12.84
C THR A 46 -3.06 5.44 11.94
N VAL A 47 -4.21 5.79 12.52
CA VAL A 47 -5.34 6.37 11.78
C VAL A 47 -4.91 7.69 11.14
N LEU A 48 -4.29 8.59 11.91
CA LEU A 48 -3.79 9.88 11.39
C LEU A 48 -2.77 9.68 10.27
N ALA A 49 -1.82 8.77 10.46
CA ALA A 49 -0.83 8.41 9.47
C ALA A 49 -1.46 7.84 8.19
N SER A 50 -2.47 6.98 8.31
CA SER A 50 -3.16 6.39 7.16
C SER A 50 -3.92 7.44 6.36
N VAL A 51 -4.59 8.37 7.03
CA VAL A 51 -5.30 9.49 6.38
C VAL A 51 -4.31 10.41 5.66
N LEU A 52 -3.16 10.70 6.28
CA LEU A 52 -2.10 11.49 5.64
C LEU A 52 -1.41 10.75 4.49
N ALA A 53 -1.27 9.42 4.57
CA ALA A 53 -0.66 8.61 3.52
C ALA A 53 -1.61 8.35 2.33
N MET A 54 -2.92 8.47 2.52
CA MET A 54 -3.96 8.23 1.51
C MET A 54 -3.74 9.00 0.20
N PRO A 55 -3.50 10.32 0.18
CA PRO A 55 -3.23 11.06 -1.06
C PRO A 55 -1.95 10.58 -1.76
N PHE A 56 -0.92 10.21 -1.00
CA PHE A 56 0.33 9.66 -1.56
C PHE A 56 0.11 8.27 -2.16
N ALA A 57 -0.73 7.45 -1.54
CA ALA A 57 -1.10 6.14 -2.08
C ALA A 57 -1.90 6.28 -3.38
N VAL A 58 -2.82 7.25 -3.47
CA VAL A 58 -3.56 7.57 -4.70
C VAL A 58 -2.61 8.06 -5.79
N LEU A 59 -1.67 8.95 -5.46
CA LEU A 59 -0.64 9.43 -6.39
C LEU A 59 0.27 8.29 -6.87
N ALA A 60 0.73 7.43 -5.98
CA ALA A 60 1.55 6.28 -6.32
C ALA A 60 0.79 5.31 -7.23
N MET A 61 -0.50 5.08 -6.97
CA MET A 61 -1.34 4.23 -7.82
C MET A 61 -1.59 4.86 -9.20
N ALA A 62 -1.82 6.18 -9.26
CA ALA A 62 -1.92 6.91 -10.53
C ALA A 62 -0.62 6.86 -11.33
N LEU A 63 0.54 6.96 -10.65
CA LEU A 63 1.85 6.83 -11.26
C LEU A 63 2.08 5.42 -11.82
N LEU A 64 1.77 4.38 -11.02
CA LEU A 64 1.88 3.00 -11.46
C LEU A 64 0.98 2.71 -12.66
N PHE A 65 -0.24 3.24 -12.65
CA PHE A 65 -1.15 3.14 -13.79
C PHE A 65 -0.58 3.86 -15.03
N HIS A 66 0.00 5.04 -14.86
CA HIS A 66 0.64 5.77 -15.96
C HIS A 66 1.85 5.03 -16.54
N LEU A 67 2.68 4.42 -15.68
CA LEU A 67 3.83 3.62 -16.10
C LEU A 67 3.40 2.36 -16.85
N LEU A 68 2.36 1.67 -16.36
CA LEU A 68 1.79 0.50 -17.02
C LEU A 68 1.10 0.85 -18.34
N ALA A 69 0.47 2.02 -18.45
CA ALA A 69 -0.14 2.48 -19.69
C ALA A 69 0.89 2.88 -20.77
N ARG A 70 2.16 3.07 -20.39
CA ARG A 70 3.28 3.37 -21.31
C ARG A 70 4.09 2.15 -21.74
N SER A 71 3.90 1.00 -21.09
CA SER A 71 4.54 -0.29 -21.45
C SER A 71 3.68 -1.08 -22.43
#